data_AF-A0A315XH54-F1
#
_entry.id   AF-A0A315XH54-F1
#
_cell.length_a   1.000
_cell.length_b   1.000
_cell.length_c   1.000
_cell.angle_alpha   90.00
_cell.angle_beta   90.00
_cell.angle_gamma   90.00
#
_symmetry.space_group_name_H-M   'P 1'
#
loop_
_entity.id
_entity.type
_entity.pdbx_description
1 polymer ?
#
loop_
_entity_poly.entity_id
_entity_poly.type
_entity_poly.pdbx_seq_one_letter_code
_entity_poly.pdbx_strand_id
1 'polypeptide(L)'
;MKKFNNESADIGIGTMIIFIAIILVAAVAAVVLIYSAGELQQKATRTANEAPSKVTTNIFIESVFGDRINSTIPGLQPGIQKVLIRIRPEVGTISMDLRQIIITKITRDEIVILNYSNISNTANSFSASTIRDEDGSFTPDFPVLNSGDLVDIEFHTLDYTKPILIPRQSITMTINQERGASVTLEITAANSFGNERYVRLYP
;
A
#
# COMPACT_ATOMS: atom_id res chain seq x y z
N MET A 1 -74.28 34.47 41.99
CA MET A 1 -73.64 33.33 41.31
C MET A 1 -72.14 33.46 41.54
N LYS A 2 -71.54 32.60 42.39
CA LYS A 2 -70.14 32.75 42.85
C LYS A 2 -69.23 32.07 41.82
N LYS A 3 -68.40 32.84 41.09
CA LYS A 3 -67.40 32.32 40.16
C LYS A 3 -66.31 31.62 40.98
N PHE A 4 -66.12 30.32 40.78
CA PHE A 4 -64.97 29.62 41.33
C PHE A 4 -63.75 30.01 40.49
N ASN A 5 -62.76 30.65 41.11
CA ASN A 5 -61.51 31.02 40.45
C ASN A 5 -60.66 29.75 40.30
N ASN A 6 -60.57 29.22 39.08
CA ASN A 6 -59.84 28.01 38.73
C ASN A 6 -58.35 28.26 38.41
N GLU A 7 -57.79 29.36 38.94
CA GLU A 7 -56.42 29.84 38.68
C GLU A 7 -55.36 28.76 38.94
N SER A 8 -55.55 27.94 39.98
CA SER A 8 -54.61 26.85 40.32
C SER A 8 -54.65 25.69 39.33
N ALA A 9 -55.81 25.43 38.70
CA ALA A 9 -55.92 24.41 37.66
C ALA A 9 -55.26 24.87 36.35
N ASP A 10 -55.40 26.15 36.00
CA ASP A 10 -54.78 26.75 34.82
C ASP A 10 -53.24 26.82 34.95
N ILE A 11 -52.73 27.13 36.15
CA ILE A 11 -51.28 27.05 36.46
C ILE A 11 -50.79 25.60 36.34
N GLY A 12 -51.57 24.63 36.83
CA GLY A 12 -51.24 23.21 36.74
C GLY A 12 -51.09 22.70 35.30
N ILE A 13 -52.01 23.08 34.41
CA ILE A 13 -51.95 22.74 32.98
C ILE A 13 -50.71 23.38 32.34
N GLY A 14 -50.38 24.63 32.67
CA GLY A 14 -49.16 25.30 32.19
C GLY A 14 -47.88 24.56 32.57
N THR A 15 -47.79 24.08 33.82
CA THR A 15 -46.62 23.30 34.27
C THR A 15 -46.49 21.95 33.55
N MET A 16 -47.61 21.27 33.27
CA MET A 16 -47.62 20.00 32.54
C MET A 16 -47.16 20.16 31.08
N ILE A 17 -47.56 21.26 30.42
CA ILE A 17 -47.12 21.57 29.05
C ILE A 17 -45.60 21.77 29.01
N ILE A 18 -45.05 22.55 29.95
CA ILE A 18 -43.61 22.79 30.02
C ILE A 18 -42.86 21.50 30.35
N PHE A 19 -43.40 20.68 31.24
CA PHE A 19 -42.82 19.40 31.61
C PHE A 19 -42.68 18.47 30.40
N ILE A 20 -43.74 18.34 29.60
CA ILE A 20 -43.72 17.53 28.37
C ILE A 20 -42.74 18.13 27.35
N ALA A 21 -42.70 19.44 27.19
CA ALA A 21 -41.78 20.11 26.28
C ALA A 21 -40.31 19.84 26.63
N ILE A 22 -39.95 19.92 27.92
CA ILE A 22 -38.58 19.63 28.40
C ILE A 22 -38.22 18.17 28.15
N ILE A 23 -39.15 17.24 28.40
CA ILE A 23 -38.92 15.81 28.15
C ILE A 23 -38.64 15.56 26.67
N LEU A 24 -39.39 16.18 25.76
CA LEU A 24 -39.18 16.03 24.32
C LEU A 24 -37.82 16.60 23.88
N VAL A 25 -37.45 17.79 24.36
CA VAL A 25 -36.14 18.39 24.05
C VAL A 25 -35.00 17.54 24.61
N ALA A 26 -35.13 17.04 25.84
CA ALA A 26 -34.14 16.16 26.46
C ALA A 26 -33.99 14.83 25.70
N ALA A 27 -35.10 14.25 25.22
CA ALA A 27 -35.07 13.03 24.41
C ALA A 27 -34.32 13.23 23.09
N VAL A 28 -34.60 14.32 22.36
CA VAL A 28 -33.90 14.64 21.11
C VAL A 28 -32.41 14.89 21.39
N ALA A 29 -32.07 15.64 22.43
CA ALA A 29 -30.69 15.90 22.82
C ALA A 29 -29.93 14.60 23.17
N ALA A 30 -30.56 13.69 23.91
CA ALA A 30 -29.98 12.40 24.26
C ALA A 30 -29.73 11.51 23.02
N VAL A 31 -30.68 11.47 22.08
CA VAL A 31 -30.54 10.71 20.83
C VAL A 31 -29.36 11.24 20.00
N VAL A 32 -29.25 12.56 19.84
CA VAL A 32 -28.14 13.18 19.09
C VAL A 32 -26.80 12.91 19.78
N LEU A 33 -26.75 12.94 21.12
CA LEU A 33 -25.55 12.63 21.88
C LEU A 33 -25.11 11.18 21.68
N ILE A 34 -26.03 10.21 21.83
CA ILE A 34 -25.74 8.79 21.63
C ILE A 34 -25.31 8.51 20.20
N TYR A 35 -26.00 9.10 19.21
CA TYR A 35 -25.66 8.94 17.80
C TYR A 35 -24.26 9.46 17.50
N SER A 36 -23.94 10.66 17.96
CA SER A 36 -22.62 11.27 17.76
C SER A 36 -21.52 10.50 18.48
N ALA A 37 -21.79 10.00 19.70
CA ALA A 37 -20.86 9.16 20.44
C ALA A 37 -20.61 7.82 19.72
N GLY A 38 -21.65 7.21 19.15
CA GLY A 38 -21.56 5.98 18.36
C GLY A 38 -20.73 6.17 17.09
N GLU A 39 -20.96 7.24 16.34
CA GLU A 39 -20.17 7.57 15.15
C GLU A 39 -18.70 7.83 15.49
N LEU A 40 -18.44 8.59 16.55
CA LEU A 40 -17.07 8.83 17.04
C LEU A 40 -16.40 7.55 17.51
N GLN A 41 -17.13 6.64 18.17
CA GLN A 41 -16.62 5.34 18.59
C GLN A 41 -16.27 4.46 17.38
N GLN A 42 -17.15 4.37 16.39
CA GLN A 42 -16.88 3.58 15.17
C GLN A 42 -15.66 4.14 14.42
N LYS A 43 -15.57 5.46 14.29
CA LYS A 43 -14.41 6.13 13.68
C LYS A 43 -13.14 5.93 14.49
N ALA A 44 -13.22 6.00 15.82
CA ALA A 44 -12.09 5.75 16.71
C ALA A 44 -11.60 4.31 16.60
N THR A 45 -12.50 3.32 16.53
CA THR A 45 -12.14 1.91 16.34
C THR A 45 -11.49 1.67 14.99
N ARG A 46 -12.03 2.24 13.90
CA ARG A 46 -11.40 2.14 12.57
C ARG A 46 -9.99 2.72 12.56
N THR A 47 -9.82 3.95 13.06
CA THR A 47 -8.49 4.58 13.16
C THR A 47 -7.55 3.79 14.07
N ALA A 48 -8.03 3.25 15.19
CA ALA A 48 -7.23 2.43 16.10
C ALA A 48 -6.73 1.13 15.44
N ASN A 49 -7.51 0.56 14.52
CA ASN A 49 -7.10 -0.63 13.76
C ASN A 49 -6.20 -0.27 12.56
N GLU A 50 -6.42 0.87 11.90
CA GLU A 50 -5.65 1.28 10.73
C GLU A 50 -4.29 1.91 11.08
N ALA A 51 -4.20 2.70 12.16
CA ALA A 51 -2.99 3.44 12.49
C ALA A 51 -1.77 2.54 12.75
N PRO A 52 -1.87 1.41 13.50
CA PRO A 52 -0.76 0.47 13.64
C PRO A 52 -0.36 -0.11 12.29
N SER A 53 -1.35 -0.53 11.47
CA SER A 53 -1.07 -1.13 10.16
C SER A 53 -0.31 -0.20 9.21
N LYS A 54 -0.45 1.12 9.35
CA LYS A 54 0.30 2.10 8.55
C LYS A 54 1.75 2.29 8.99
N VAL A 55 2.11 1.94 10.23
CA VAL A 55 3.45 2.16 10.79
C VAL A 55 4.25 0.87 10.84
N THR A 56 3.59 -0.28 11.05
CA THR A 56 4.25 -1.59 11.16
C THR A 56 4.44 -2.31 9.83
N THR A 57 3.68 -1.92 8.80
CA THR A 57 3.81 -2.51 7.46
C THR A 57 5.03 -1.91 6.78
N ASN A 58 6.00 -2.76 6.49
CA ASN A 58 7.20 -2.36 5.79
C ASN A 58 7.72 -3.51 4.93
N ILE A 59 8.39 -3.16 3.83
CA ILE A 59 9.04 -4.10 2.91
C ILE A 59 10.54 -3.91 3.07
N PHE A 60 11.24 -5.02 3.25
CA PHE A 60 12.69 -5.04 3.23
C PHE A 60 13.17 -5.57 1.88
N ILE A 61 14.06 -4.81 1.23
CA ILE A 61 14.74 -5.25 0.01
C ILE A 61 16.00 -6.00 0.45
N GLU A 62 16.10 -7.29 0.11
CA GLU A 62 17.22 -8.14 0.52
C GLU A 62 18.40 -8.07 -0.46
N SER A 63 18.10 -8.00 -1.76
CA SER A 63 19.12 -7.91 -2.80
C SER A 63 18.52 -7.52 -4.14
N VAL A 64 19.35 -6.94 -5.01
CA VAL A 64 18.98 -6.67 -6.40
C VAL A 64 19.99 -7.28 -7.35
N PHE A 65 19.46 -7.98 -8.34
CA PHE A 65 20.20 -8.62 -9.42
C PHE A 65 19.77 -8.04 -10.77
N GLY A 66 20.71 -7.91 -11.69
CA GLY A 66 20.45 -7.60 -13.09
C GLY A 66 20.72 -8.82 -13.96
N ASP A 67 19.84 -9.09 -14.92
CA ASP A 67 20.05 -10.04 -16.01
C ASP A 67 20.36 -9.27 -17.31
N ARG A 68 21.45 -9.66 -17.96
CA ARG A 68 21.94 -9.09 -19.22
C ARG A 68 21.52 -9.88 -20.45
N ILE A 69 20.81 -10.99 -20.28
CA ILE A 69 20.28 -11.77 -21.40
C ILE A 69 18.86 -11.31 -21.73
N ASN A 70 18.55 -11.39 -23.01
CA ASN A 70 17.21 -11.22 -23.55
C ASN A 70 16.76 -12.54 -24.20
N SER A 71 15.49 -12.89 -24.06
CA SER A 71 14.87 -14.03 -24.74
C SER A 71 14.81 -13.85 -26.27
N THR A 72 14.86 -12.61 -26.78
CA THR A 72 14.69 -12.28 -28.20
C THR A 72 16.03 -12.15 -28.95
N ILE A 73 17.11 -11.74 -28.28
CA ILE A 73 18.44 -11.59 -28.87
C ILE A 73 19.43 -12.50 -28.13
N PRO A 74 19.87 -13.61 -28.73
CA PRO A 74 20.85 -14.51 -28.10
C PRO A 74 22.21 -13.80 -28.00
N GLY A 75 22.72 -13.67 -26.77
CA GLY A 75 24.03 -13.08 -26.47
C GLY A 75 24.03 -12.22 -25.22
N LEU A 76 25.22 -11.96 -24.67
CA LEU A 76 25.39 -11.03 -23.54
C LEU A 76 25.22 -9.59 -24.03
N GLN A 77 24.21 -8.89 -23.52
CA GLN A 77 24.01 -7.48 -23.84
C GLN A 77 25.00 -6.60 -23.06
N PRO A 78 25.38 -5.43 -23.61
CA PRO A 78 26.27 -4.49 -22.92
C PRO A 78 25.63 -3.84 -21.69
N GLY A 79 24.30 -3.83 -21.60
CA GLY A 79 23.52 -3.30 -20.47
C GLY A 79 22.60 -4.35 -19.85
N ILE A 80 21.98 -3.97 -18.74
CA ILE A 80 21.04 -4.79 -17.97
C ILE A 80 19.65 -4.62 -18.58
N GLN A 81 19.04 -5.74 -18.99
CA GLN A 81 17.75 -5.77 -19.69
C GLN A 81 16.59 -6.05 -18.74
N LYS A 82 16.86 -6.82 -17.69
CA LYS A 82 15.89 -7.23 -16.67
C LYS A 82 16.51 -7.03 -15.30
N VAL A 83 15.71 -6.56 -14.36
CA VAL A 83 16.12 -6.41 -12.95
C VAL A 83 15.22 -7.31 -12.11
N LEU A 84 15.85 -8.05 -11.20
CA LEU A 84 15.19 -8.87 -10.19
C LEU A 84 15.49 -8.27 -8.82
N ILE A 85 14.44 -7.92 -8.10
CA ILE A 85 14.51 -7.35 -6.76
C ILE A 85 13.92 -8.37 -5.81
N ARG A 86 14.75 -8.86 -4.90
CA ARG A 86 14.32 -9.77 -3.85
C ARG A 86 13.77 -8.98 -2.69
N ILE A 87 12.51 -9.21 -2.37
CA ILE A 87 11.82 -8.54 -1.26
C ILE A 87 11.27 -9.54 -0.26
N ARG A 88 11.20 -9.10 0.99
CA ARG A 88 10.49 -9.78 2.07
C ARG A 88 9.76 -8.75 2.92
N PRO A 89 8.54 -9.02 3.38
CA PRO A 89 7.90 -8.20 4.41
C PRO A 89 8.65 -8.30 5.74
N GLU A 90 8.66 -7.23 6.52
CA GLU A 90 9.21 -7.26 7.89
C GLU A 90 8.29 -8.05 8.84
N VAL A 91 8.85 -8.53 9.95
CA VAL A 91 8.07 -9.21 10.98
C VAL A 91 6.99 -8.29 11.57
N GLY A 92 5.78 -8.80 11.78
CA GLY A 92 4.66 -7.99 12.26
C GLY A 92 3.97 -7.13 11.18
N THR A 93 4.37 -7.28 9.92
CA THR A 93 3.65 -6.75 8.77
C THR A 93 2.32 -7.49 8.62
N ILE A 94 1.25 -6.73 8.38
CA ILE A 94 -0.01 -7.33 7.91
C ILE A 94 0.14 -7.75 6.45
N SER A 95 -0.71 -8.64 5.98
CA SER A 95 -0.70 -9.05 4.57
C SER A 95 -0.71 -7.84 3.62
N MET A 96 0.17 -7.83 2.61
CA MET A 96 0.25 -6.78 1.59
C MET A 96 -0.08 -7.35 0.22
N ASP A 97 -0.88 -6.64 -0.56
CA ASP A 97 -1.17 -7.00 -1.94
C ASP A 97 -0.22 -6.29 -2.90
N LEU A 98 0.55 -7.05 -3.70
CA LEU A 98 1.45 -6.46 -4.69
C LEU A 98 0.72 -5.72 -5.81
N ARG A 99 -0.57 -5.96 -6.03
CA ARG A 99 -1.36 -5.28 -7.07
C ARG A 99 -1.57 -3.80 -6.78
N GLN A 100 -1.56 -3.42 -5.52
CA GLN A 100 -1.72 -2.03 -5.08
C GLN A 100 -0.39 -1.32 -4.87
N ILE A 101 0.73 -2.05 -4.96
CA ILE A 101 2.06 -1.48 -4.88
C ILE A 101 2.41 -0.83 -6.21
N ILE A 102 2.97 0.37 -6.12
CA ILE A 102 3.42 1.14 -7.28
C ILE A 102 4.92 1.31 -7.17
N ILE A 103 5.64 0.89 -8.21
CA ILE A 103 7.09 1.06 -8.28
C ILE A 103 7.42 2.18 -9.24
N THR A 104 8.04 3.24 -8.74
CA THR A 104 8.53 4.35 -9.57
C THR A 104 10.01 4.16 -9.83
N LYS A 105 10.38 3.99 -11.10
CA LYS A 105 11.76 3.98 -11.57
C LYS A 105 12.12 5.38 -12.07
N ILE A 106 13.16 5.96 -11.50
CA ILE A 106 13.73 7.23 -11.90
C ILE A 106 15.11 6.96 -12.48
N THR A 107 15.25 7.26 -13.77
CA THR A 107 16.52 7.26 -14.49
C THR A 107 16.85 8.72 -14.83
N ARG A 108 18.09 9.00 -15.24
CA ARG A 108 18.52 10.36 -15.67
C ARG A 108 17.58 11.02 -16.68
N ASP A 109 17.01 10.23 -17.60
CA ASP A 109 16.31 10.74 -18.78
C ASP A 109 14.78 10.52 -18.71
N GLU A 110 14.26 9.70 -17.78
CA GLU A 110 12.84 9.34 -17.71
C GLU A 110 12.40 8.94 -16.29
N ILE A 111 11.14 9.24 -15.96
CA ILE A 111 10.43 8.69 -14.80
C ILE A 111 9.36 7.73 -15.33
N VAL A 112 9.42 6.47 -14.90
CA VAL A 112 8.48 5.42 -15.30
C VAL A 112 7.80 4.86 -14.07
N ILE A 113 6.48 4.75 -14.13
CA ILE A 113 5.67 4.11 -13.10
C ILE A 113 5.36 2.68 -13.58
N LEU A 114 5.64 1.70 -12.73
CA LEU A 114 5.42 0.28 -12.99
C LEU A 114 4.23 -0.20 -12.15
N ASN A 115 3.27 -0.81 -12.82
CA ASN A 115 2.10 -1.46 -12.19
C ASN A 115 2.27 -2.97 -12.17
N TYR A 116 1.59 -3.64 -11.25
CA TYR A 116 1.61 -5.11 -11.22
C TYR A 116 0.94 -5.70 -12.46
N SER A 117 1.59 -6.69 -13.09
CA SER A 117 1.00 -7.52 -14.13
C SER A 117 1.54 -8.95 -14.03
N ASN A 118 0.65 -9.93 -14.13
CA ASN A 118 1.00 -11.35 -14.24
C ASN A 118 1.43 -11.73 -15.68
N ILE A 119 1.20 -10.86 -16.66
CA ILE A 119 1.53 -11.14 -18.06
C ILE A 119 2.97 -10.69 -18.34
N SER A 120 3.85 -11.66 -18.58
CA SER A 120 5.21 -11.40 -19.07
C SER A 120 5.18 -10.56 -20.36
N ASN A 121 6.08 -9.58 -20.47
CA ASN A 121 6.21 -8.68 -21.63
C ASN A 121 5.15 -7.57 -21.74
N THR A 122 4.66 -7.07 -20.60
CA THR A 122 3.78 -5.90 -20.58
C THR A 122 4.58 -4.62 -20.32
N ALA A 123 4.32 -3.57 -21.11
CA ALA A 123 4.98 -2.27 -20.96
C ALA A 123 4.67 -1.68 -19.59
N ASN A 124 5.65 -1.02 -18.97
CA ASN A 124 5.46 -0.30 -17.70
C ASN A 124 4.81 -1.17 -16.60
N SER A 125 5.23 -2.43 -16.55
CA SER A 125 4.72 -3.37 -15.56
C SER A 125 5.86 -4.09 -14.84
N PHE A 126 5.56 -4.57 -13.64
CA PHE A 126 6.38 -5.52 -12.92
C PHE A 126 5.58 -6.79 -12.65
N SER A 127 6.26 -7.93 -12.70
CA SER A 127 5.73 -9.23 -12.27
C SER A 127 6.38 -9.63 -10.97
N ALA A 128 5.78 -10.59 -10.27
CA ALA A 128 6.36 -11.15 -9.04
C ALA A 128 6.37 -12.67 -9.11
N SER A 129 7.38 -13.28 -8.51
CA SER A 129 7.55 -14.73 -8.44
C SER A 129 7.94 -15.14 -7.03
N THR A 130 7.30 -16.17 -6.50
CA THR A 130 7.61 -16.68 -5.16
C THR A 130 8.88 -17.53 -5.17
N ILE A 131 9.70 -17.35 -4.13
CA ILE A 131 10.83 -18.22 -3.81
C ILE A 131 10.50 -19.08 -2.59
N ARG A 132 9.89 -18.44 -1.59
CA ARG A 132 9.48 -19.08 -0.36
C ARG A 132 8.10 -18.56 0.01
N ASP A 133 7.17 -19.49 0.11
CA ASP A 133 5.82 -19.31 0.61
C ASP A 133 5.44 -20.63 1.28
N GLU A 134 5.20 -20.61 2.59
CA GLU A 134 4.88 -21.79 3.38
C GLU A 134 3.35 -22.03 3.48
N ASP A 135 2.56 -20.97 3.37
CA ASP A 135 1.11 -21.01 3.59
C ASP A 135 0.27 -20.89 2.31
N GLY A 136 0.92 -20.70 1.17
CA GLY A 136 0.29 -20.60 -0.15
C GLY A 136 -0.46 -19.30 -0.36
N SER A 137 -0.13 -18.25 0.40
CA SER A 137 -0.77 -16.94 0.28
C SER A 137 -0.44 -16.22 -1.03
N PHE A 138 0.69 -16.54 -1.67
CA PHE A 138 1.11 -15.93 -2.92
C PHE A 138 0.62 -16.73 -4.13
N THR A 139 -0.24 -16.11 -4.94
CA THR A 139 -0.54 -16.60 -6.29
C THR A 139 -0.32 -15.49 -7.33
N PRO A 140 0.00 -15.81 -8.59
CA PRO A 140 0.22 -14.78 -9.60
C PRO A 140 -1.01 -13.89 -9.92
N ASP A 141 -2.23 -14.34 -9.62
CA ASP A 141 -3.45 -13.53 -9.78
C ASP A 141 -3.84 -12.78 -8.50
N PHE A 142 -3.43 -13.34 -7.34
CA PHE A 142 -3.61 -12.77 -6.01
C PHE A 142 -2.27 -12.78 -5.26
N PRO A 143 -1.37 -11.82 -5.57
CA PRO A 143 -0.01 -11.79 -5.03
C PRO A 143 -0.01 -11.14 -3.64
N VAL A 144 -0.49 -11.87 -2.65
CA VAL A 144 -0.49 -11.43 -1.25
C VAL A 144 0.80 -11.88 -0.59
N LEU A 145 1.46 -10.98 0.14
CA LEU A 145 2.67 -11.24 0.92
C LEU A 145 2.35 -11.15 2.41
N ASN A 146 2.81 -12.12 3.18
CA ASN A 146 2.74 -12.13 4.63
C ASN A 146 4.10 -12.44 5.29
N SER A 147 4.13 -12.39 6.62
CA SER A 147 5.37 -12.55 7.38
C SER A 147 5.97 -13.94 7.21
N GLY A 148 7.12 -14.01 6.54
CA GLY A 148 7.80 -15.28 6.24
C GLY A 148 8.04 -15.46 4.75
N ASP A 149 7.30 -14.75 3.91
CA ASP A 149 7.41 -14.88 2.47
C ASP A 149 8.69 -14.24 1.91
N LEU A 150 9.14 -14.80 0.80
CA LEU A 150 10.25 -14.27 0.02
C LEU A 150 9.87 -14.31 -1.46
N VAL A 151 9.85 -13.13 -2.08
CA VAL A 151 9.36 -12.96 -3.44
C VAL A 151 10.36 -12.12 -4.25
N ASP A 152 10.59 -12.54 -5.48
CA ASP A 152 11.36 -11.78 -6.45
C ASP A 152 10.40 -10.96 -7.32
N ILE A 153 10.53 -9.64 -7.26
CA ILE A 153 9.90 -8.70 -8.18
C ILE A 153 10.79 -8.56 -9.41
N GLU A 154 10.18 -8.67 -10.58
CA GLU A 154 10.84 -8.56 -11.85
C GLU A 154 10.23 -7.43 -12.67
N PHE A 155 11.08 -6.66 -13.34
CA PHE A 155 10.67 -5.83 -14.46
C PHE A 155 11.72 -5.88 -15.56
N HIS A 156 11.25 -5.78 -16.80
CA HIS A 156 12.08 -5.83 -18.00
C HIS A 156 11.74 -4.64 -18.89
N THR A 157 12.68 -4.25 -19.75
CA THR A 157 12.41 -3.31 -20.84
C THR A 157 11.84 -4.04 -22.04
N LEU A 158 10.87 -3.43 -22.73
CA LEU A 158 10.40 -3.92 -24.03
C LEU A 158 11.26 -3.41 -25.19
N ASP A 159 11.83 -2.22 -25.03
CA ASP A 159 12.78 -1.66 -25.99
C ASP A 159 14.19 -2.10 -25.60
N TYR A 160 14.62 -3.22 -26.16
CA TYR A 160 15.92 -3.81 -25.87
C TYR A 160 17.12 -2.98 -26.34
N THR A 161 16.88 -1.97 -27.20
CA THR A 161 17.90 -0.99 -27.59
C THR A 161 18.18 0.02 -26.47
N LYS A 162 17.26 0.12 -25.51
CA LYS A 162 17.37 0.96 -24.31
C LYS A 162 17.40 0.07 -23.06
N PRO A 163 18.59 -0.45 -22.68
CA PRO A 163 18.73 -1.20 -21.43
C PRO A 163 18.34 -0.34 -20.24
N ILE A 164 17.86 -0.99 -19.18
CA ILE A 164 17.42 -0.33 -17.94
C ILE A 164 18.62 0.34 -17.25
N LEU A 165 19.78 -0.33 -17.26
CA LEU A 165 21.04 0.22 -16.77
C LEU A 165 22.16 -0.08 -17.76
N ILE A 166 22.99 0.94 -18.00
CA ILE A 166 24.31 0.79 -18.59
C ILE A 166 25.39 0.90 -17.51
N PRO A 167 26.63 0.46 -17.78
CA PRO A 167 27.74 0.64 -16.84
C PRO A 167 27.89 2.12 -16.43
N ARG A 168 28.21 2.36 -15.16
CA ARG A 168 28.41 3.71 -14.57
C ARG A 168 27.15 4.59 -14.46
N GLN A 169 25.96 4.03 -14.66
CA GLN A 169 24.69 4.73 -14.44
C GLN A 169 24.08 4.33 -13.11
N SER A 170 23.48 5.30 -12.41
CA SER A 170 22.59 5.03 -11.27
C SER A 170 21.12 5.18 -11.67
N ILE A 171 20.27 4.39 -11.01
CA ILE A 171 18.82 4.55 -11.03
C ILE A 171 18.32 4.63 -9.60
N THR A 172 17.28 5.42 -9.38
CA THR A 172 16.57 5.45 -8.12
C THR A 172 15.23 4.77 -8.33
N MET A 173 14.85 3.92 -7.40
CA MET A 173 13.57 3.23 -7.39
C MET A 173 12.85 3.51 -6.09
N THR A 174 11.60 3.90 -6.16
CA THR A 174 10.74 4.08 -4.99
C THR A 174 9.57 3.12 -5.07
N ILE A 175 9.46 2.24 -4.08
CA ILE A 175 8.35 1.31 -3.90
C ILE A 175 7.35 1.97 -2.96
N ASN A 176 6.17 2.27 -3.46
CA ASN A 176 5.07 2.83 -2.68
C ASN A 176 4.08 1.74 -2.34
N GLN A 177 3.85 1.53 -1.05
CA GLN A 177 2.93 0.52 -0.52
C GLN A 177 1.53 1.09 -0.34
N GLU A 178 0.50 0.24 -0.36
CA GLU A 178 -0.89 0.66 -0.04
C GLU A 178 -0.98 1.21 1.39
N ARG A 179 -0.26 0.55 2.31
CA ARG A 179 -0.14 0.87 3.73
C ARG A 179 1.31 0.67 4.10
N GLY A 180 1.86 1.56 4.92
CA GLY A 180 3.28 1.52 5.27
C GLY A 180 4.07 2.69 4.74
N ALA A 181 5.37 2.68 5.00
CA ALA A 181 6.31 3.66 4.48
C ALA A 181 6.73 3.29 3.05
N SER A 182 6.95 4.30 2.21
CA SER A 182 7.59 4.08 0.91
C SER A 182 9.07 3.76 1.11
N VAL A 183 9.56 2.78 0.35
CA VAL A 183 10.95 2.33 0.41
C VAL A 183 11.65 2.83 -0.84
N THR A 184 12.70 3.63 -0.67
CA THR A 184 13.52 4.12 -1.78
C THR A 184 14.85 3.38 -1.80
N LEU A 185 15.23 2.91 -2.98
CA LEU A 185 16.49 2.24 -3.25
C LEU A 185 17.23 2.98 -4.37
N GLU A 186 18.50 3.26 -4.16
CA GLU A 186 19.39 3.70 -5.23
C GLU A 186 20.31 2.55 -5.64
N ILE A 187 20.34 2.27 -6.94
CA ILE A 187 21.16 1.21 -7.53
C ILE A 187 22.17 1.87 -8.44
N THR A 188 23.45 1.56 -8.28
CA THR A 188 24.52 2.05 -9.16
C THR A 188 25.18 0.87 -9.89
N ALA A 189 25.20 0.94 -11.22
CA ALA A 189 25.90 -0.05 -12.04
C ALA A 189 27.42 0.10 -11.93
N ALA A 190 28.12 -1.04 -11.90
CA ALA A 190 29.58 -1.09 -11.97
C ALA A 190 30.14 -0.45 -13.25
N ASN A 191 31.44 -0.20 -13.27
CA ASN A 191 32.14 0.36 -14.44
C ASN A 191 32.15 -0.56 -15.66
N SER A 192 32.02 -1.86 -15.45
CA SER A 192 31.87 -2.90 -16.45
C SER A 192 31.16 -4.11 -15.84
N PHE A 193 30.36 -4.80 -16.64
CA PHE A 193 29.69 -6.04 -16.24
C PHE A 193 30.44 -7.31 -16.63
N GLY A 194 31.61 -7.18 -17.28
CA GLY A 194 32.43 -8.30 -17.71
C GLY A 194 31.65 -9.33 -18.55
N ASN A 195 31.90 -10.61 -18.26
CA ASN A 195 31.30 -11.76 -18.96
C ASN A 195 30.18 -12.44 -18.15
N GLU A 196 29.76 -11.85 -17.02
CA GLU A 196 28.71 -12.42 -16.19
C GLU A 196 27.34 -12.06 -16.73
N ARG A 197 26.42 -13.04 -16.75
CA ARG A 197 25.01 -12.83 -17.10
C ARG A 197 24.28 -12.10 -15.99
N TYR A 198 24.40 -12.63 -14.77
CA TYR A 198 23.77 -12.09 -13.58
C TYR A 198 24.77 -11.18 -12.88
N VAL A 199 24.41 -9.91 -12.75
CA VAL A 199 25.21 -8.92 -12.04
C VAL A 199 24.49 -8.59 -10.75
N ARG A 200 25.16 -8.75 -9.61
CA ARG A 200 24.63 -8.26 -8.34
C ARG A 200 24.80 -6.74 -8.28
N LEU A 201 23.70 -6.02 -8.13
CA LEU A 201 23.69 -4.55 -8.13
C LEU A 201 23.55 -3.94 -6.73
N TYR A 202 23.00 -4.70 -5.78
CA TYR A 202 22.80 -4.30 -4.39
C TYR A 202 22.85 -5.55 -3.48
N PRO A 203 23.64 -5.59 -2.38
CA PRO A 203 23.12 -6.01 -1.08
C PRO A 203 22.23 -4.93 -0.50
#